data_AF-A0A369GP87-F1
#
_entry.id   AF-A0A369GP87-F1
#
_cell.length_a   1.000
_cell.length_b   1.000
_cell.length_c   1.000
_cell.angle_alpha   90.00
_cell.angle_beta   90.00
_cell.angle_gamma   90.00
#
_symmetry.space_group_name_H-M   'P 1'
#
loop_
_entity.id
_entity.type
_entity.pdbx_description
1 polymer ?
#
loop_
_entity_poly.entity_id
_entity_poly.type
_entity_poly.pdbx_seq_one_letter_code
_entity_poly.pdbx_strand_id
1 'polypeptide(L)'
;LASLHSSLLAPFSASSFVEFLAPNHLRSLSSLARPLPLWLPTSLGTGQSLSRSRIDYNGDMSSTPLLAAAGSLPGLNVLQDHPAFLRVSHSPWGCIPQNVLVLLRGALLVYLSAVAAMIGHYKLTEESEDSQWRHFFDFALVSYGLVILYHAITFSWTYTHLYYPDPDGVQGGIESWIVRAMSLPRNMGSLRNQFYFTLFSAATTVFSFMNTAIYWFVTRQHDEAGGEFLVSSAAFSELARHSSLPSPDVGVMDGPFSDLFGEGWYAAFCLFNLYGVTSGLMILETLFLNSTKRPITLGSHFLGVMVLSGLYLAWAALGHSLTEWFPFFWMDEEEVGSKEAVTLYCVAFVLLSPIMYTLNLGFVGIREGLTRTLSDRGGVREEL
;
A
#
# COMPACT_ATOMS: atom_id res chain seq x y z
N LEU A 1 29.86 -20.42 3.69
CA LEU A 1 29.22 -19.58 4.74
C LEU A 1 28.88 -18.16 4.25
N ALA A 2 29.65 -17.52 3.36
CA ALA A 2 29.28 -16.22 2.76
C ALA A 2 28.25 -16.28 1.61
N SER A 3 28.01 -17.44 0.97
CA SER A 3 27.01 -17.54 -0.12
C SER A 3 25.58 -17.87 0.35
N LEU A 4 25.41 -18.37 1.57
CA LEU A 4 24.09 -18.70 2.13
C LEU A 4 23.33 -17.49 2.68
N HIS A 5 24.01 -16.36 2.93
CA HIS A 5 23.38 -15.10 3.32
C HIS A 5 22.72 -14.35 2.15
N SER A 6 23.06 -14.72 0.90
CA SER A 6 22.58 -14.01 -0.31
C SER A 6 21.18 -14.42 -0.78
N SER A 7 20.65 -15.54 -0.28
CA SER A 7 19.36 -16.10 -0.74
C SER A 7 18.17 -15.79 0.18
N LEU A 8 18.40 -15.24 1.38
CA LEU A 8 17.35 -14.92 2.36
C LEU A 8 16.86 -13.47 2.31
N LEU A 9 17.56 -12.57 1.61
CA LEU A 9 17.21 -11.14 1.49
C LEU A 9 16.71 -10.74 0.09
N ALA A 10 16.61 -11.70 -0.84
CA ALA A 10 16.12 -11.47 -2.20
C ALA A 10 14.65 -10.99 -2.33
N PRO A 11 13.70 -11.20 -1.39
CA PRO A 11 12.34 -10.71 -1.60
C PRO A 11 12.14 -9.21 -1.26
N PHE A 12 13.17 -8.49 -0.79
CA PHE A 12 13.04 -7.11 -0.29
C PHE A 12 13.60 -6.03 -1.23
N SER A 13 13.52 -6.24 -2.54
CA SER A 13 13.80 -5.18 -3.53
C SER A 13 12.48 -4.59 -4.02
N ALA A 14 12.34 -3.26 -4.06
CA ALA A 14 11.13 -2.58 -4.54
C ALA A 14 10.82 -2.91 -6.01
N SER A 15 11.85 -3.12 -6.84
CA SER A 15 11.71 -3.63 -8.21
C SER A 15 11.32 -5.11 -8.26
N SER A 16 11.85 -5.93 -7.35
CA SER A 16 11.52 -7.36 -7.24
C SER A 16 10.15 -7.62 -6.61
N PHE A 17 9.63 -6.70 -5.79
CA PHE A 17 8.31 -6.80 -5.16
C PHE A 17 7.17 -6.78 -6.20
N VAL A 18 7.29 -5.92 -7.23
CA VAL A 18 6.33 -5.89 -8.34
C VAL A 18 6.43 -7.16 -9.19
N GLU A 19 7.62 -7.75 -9.32
CA GLU A 19 7.83 -9.04 -10.00
C GLU A 19 7.32 -10.22 -9.16
N PHE A 20 7.42 -10.15 -7.83
CA PHE A 20 6.90 -11.12 -6.87
C PHE A 20 5.36 -11.17 -6.85
N LEU A 21 4.70 -10.01 -6.96
CA LEU A 21 3.24 -9.94 -7.09
C LEU A 21 2.71 -10.49 -8.43
N ALA A 22 3.56 -10.71 -9.43
CA ALA A 22 3.17 -11.31 -10.69
C ALA A 22 3.24 -12.86 -10.62
N PRO A 23 2.18 -13.60 -11.01
CA PRO A 23 2.04 -15.05 -10.80
C PRO A 23 3.01 -15.93 -11.62
N ASN A 24 4.01 -15.36 -12.29
CA ASN A 24 4.92 -16.11 -13.16
C ASN A 24 6.07 -16.81 -12.38
N HIS A 25 6.19 -16.62 -11.07
CA HIS A 25 7.35 -17.12 -10.32
C HIS A 25 7.31 -18.60 -9.89
N LEU A 26 6.17 -19.30 -10.06
CA LEU A 26 6.07 -20.75 -9.78
C LEU A 26 6.88 -21.63 -10.75
N ARG A 27 7.36 -21.12 -11.89
CA ARG A 27 8.23 -21.88 -12.80
C ARG A 27 9.71 -21.84 -12.43
N SER A 28 10.16 -20.83 -11.68
CA SER A 28 11.59 -20.68 -11.32
C SER A 28 12.05 -21.68 -10.25
N LEU A 29 11.17 -22.04 -9.30
CA LEU A 29 11.48 -23.00 -8.24
C LEU A 29 11.51 -24.46 -8.71
N SER A 30 10.93 -24.78 -9.88
CA SER A 30 11.02 -26.12 -10.49
C SER A 30 12.39 -26.44 -11.11
N SER A 31 13.25 -25.43 -11.27
CA SER A 31 14.60 -25.59 -11.84
C SER A 31 15.67 -26.00 -10.83
N LEU A 32 15.36 -25.99 -9.52
CA LEU A 32 16.24 -26.45 -8.44
C LEU A 32 16.19 -27.97 -8.20
N ALA A 33 15.35 -28.71 -8.93
CA ALA A 33 15.18 -30.15 -8.79
C ALA A 33 15.58 -30.93 -10.06
N ARG A 34 16.76 -30.63 -10.63
CA ARG A 34 17.40 -31.54 -11.60
C ARG A 34 18.87 -31.78 -11.27
N PRO A 35 19.33 -33.04 -11.37
CA PRO A 35 20.70 -33.42 -11.02
C PRO A 35 21.70 -32.89 -12.06
N LEU A 36 22.89 -32.56 -11.55
CA LEU A 36 24.09 -32.11 -12.27
C LEU A 36 24.40 -32.96 -13.53
N PRO A 37 24.73 -32.36 -14.68
CA PRO A 37 25.30 -33.10 -15.80
C PRO A 37 26.81 -33.29 -15.64
N LEU A 38 27.24 -34.53 -15.87
CA LEU A 38 28.61 -34.97 -16.05
C LEU A 38 29.26 -34.23 -17.25
N TRP A 39 30.55 -33.92 -17.07
CA TRP A 39 31.47 -33.42 -18.09
C TRP A 39 31.66 -34.40 -19.28
N LEU A 40 31.69 -33.88 -20.51
CA LEU A 40 32.64 -34.30 -21.55
C LEU A 40 32.74 -33.23 -22.67
N PRO A 41 33.97 -32.92 -23.17
CA PRO A 41 34.20 -31.88 -24.16
C PRO A 41 34.28 -32.44 -25.59
N THR A 42 33.82 -31.66 -26.58
CA THR A 42 34.26 -31.82 -27.98
C THR A 42 34.30 -30.46 -28.68
N SER A 43 35.46 -30.17 -29.27
CA SER A 43 35.79 -29.02 -30.09
C SER A 43 35.34 -29.17 -31.55
N LEU A 44 35.05 -28.05 -32.21
CA LEU A 44 35.35 -27.62 -33.61
C LEU A 44 34.33 -26.49 -33.91
N GLY A 45 34.62 -25.28 -34.40
CA GLY A 45 35.77 -24.75 -35.11
C GLY A 45 35.33 -24.23 -36.49
N THR A 46 34.90 -22.96 -36.60
CA THR A 46 34.82 -22.06 -37.80
C THR A 46 33.86 -20.89 -37.46
N GLY A 47 34.03 -19.62 -37.79
CA GLY A 47 35.01 -18.88 -38.58
C GLY A 47 34.29 -17.72 -39.30
N GLN A 48 34.61 -16.46 -38.94
CA GLN A 48 34.43 -15.19 -39.71
C GLN A 48 32.96 -14.74 -39.99
N SER A 49 32.58 -13.46 -40.14
CA SER A 49 33.31 -12.25 -40.52
C SER A 49 32.74 -10.96 -39.90
N LEU A 50 33.63 -10.01 -39.68
CA LEU A 50 33.38 -8.58 -39.46
C LEU A 50 32.83 -7.91 -40.72
N SER A 51 31.91 -6.95 -40.57
CA SER A 51 31.84 -5.79 -41.48
C SER A 51 31.69 -4.51 -40.67
N ARG A 52 32.73 -3.69 -40.77
CA ARG A 52 32.94 -2.38 -40.15
C ARG A 52 32.65 -1.34 -41.24
N SER A 53 31.66 -0.47 -41.05
CA SER A 53 31.55 0.79 -41.79
C SER A 53 31.80 1.96 -40.84
N ARG A 54 32.53 2.95 -41.35
CA ARG A 54 33.31 3.95 -40.63
C ARG A 54 32.85 5.34 -41.08
N ILE A 55 32.60 6.21 -40.09
CA ILE A 55 32.75 7.68 -40.03
C ILE A 55 31.80 8.54 -40.91
N ASP A 56 31.10 9.48 -40.25
CA ASP A 56 31.36 10.91 -40.45
C ASP A 56 31.04 11.72 -39.18
N TYR A 57 32.03 12.50 -38.74
CA TYR A 57 31.95 13.48 -37.66
C TYR A 57 31.58 14.82 -38.30
N ASN A 58 30.44 15.38 -37.94
CA ASN A 58 30.20 16.81 -38.06
C ASN A 58 29.61 17.30 -36.74
N GLY A 59 30.35 18.18 -36.07
CA GLY A 59 29.93 18.80 -34.83
C GLY A 59 28.89 19.87 -35.12
N ASP A 60 27.73 19.74 -34.49
CA ASP A 60 26.84 20.85 -34.19
C ASP A 60 26.29 20.64 -32.78
N MET A 61 26.62 21.56 -31.87
CA MET A 61 26.08 21.57 -30.51
C MET A 61 24.67 22.15 -30.56
N SER A 62 23.67 21.28 -30.73
CA SER A 62 22.26 21.64 -30.53
C SER A 62 21.56 20.60 -29.67
N SER A 63 21.02 21.06 -28.55
CA SER A 63 20.03 20.43 -27.67
C SER A 63 19.17 19.33 -28.31
N THR A 64 19.24 18.13 -27.72
CA THR A 64 18.21 17.06 -27.65
C THR A 64 17.20 16.96 -28.81
N PRO A 65 17.39 16.02 -29.75
CA PRO A 65 16.40 15.70 -30.78
C PRO A 65 15.69 14.38 -30.44
N LEU A 66 14.42 14.42 -30.02
CA LEU A 66 13.53 13.25 -30.08
C LEU A 66 12.04 13.65 -30.26
N LEU A 67 11.76 14.65 -31.11
CA LEU A 67 10.37 15.03 -31.43
C LEU A 67 10.12 15.43 -32.90
N ALA A 68 11.07 15.26 -33.82
CA ALA A 68 10.93 15.76 -35.20
C ALA A 68 10.59 14.71 -36.27
N ALA A 69 10.29 13.46 -35.91
CA ALA A 69 10.02 12.41 -36.89
C ALA A 69 8.77 11.56 -36.56
N ALA A 70 7.59 12.15 -36.68
CA ALA A 70 6.33 11.42 -36.91
C ALA A 70 5.22 12.37 -37.37
N GLY A 71 5.32 12.83 -38.62
CA GLY A 71 4.22 13.51 -39.33
C GLY A 71 3.09 12.56 -39.75
N SER A 72 2.48 11.87 -38.78
CA SER A 72 1.21 11.16 -38.98
C SER A 72 0.30 11.45 -37.80
N LEU A 73 -0.85 12.06 -38.07
CA LEU A 73 -1.94 12.33 -37.11
C LEU A 73 -2.07 11.19 -36.08
N PRO A 74 -1.89 11.45 -34.77
CA PRO A 74 -2.20 10.45 -33.77
C PRO A 74 -3.71 10.46 -33.53
N GLY A 75 -4.31 9.28 -33.67
CA GLY A 75 -5.71 9.04 -33.34
C GLY A 75 -6.06 9.53 -31.94
N LEU A 76 -7.26 10.09 -31.85
CA LEU A 76 -7.94 10.55 -30.65
C LEU A 76 -8.11 9.38 -29.65
N ASN A 77 -7.06 8.98 -28.91
CA ASN A 77 -7.08 8.14 -27.69
C ASN A 77 -5.70 7.74 -27.08
N VAL A 78 -4.54 8.24 -27.55
CA VAL A 78 -3.23 7.89 -26.93
C VAL A 78 -2.36 9.14 -26.72
N LEU A 79 -2.81 10.06 -25.86
CA LEU A 79 -1.90 11.01 -25.24
C LEU A 79 -1.26 10.28 -24.05
N GLN A 80 0.04 9.96 -24.14
CA GLN A 80 0.78 9.16 -23.17
C GLN A 80 0.70 9.74 -21.75
N ASP A 81 -0.25 9.25 -20.96
CA ASP A 81 -0.23 9.44 -19.51
C ASP A 81 0.97 8.69 -18.92
N HIS A 82 1.79 9.36 -18.10
CA HIS A 82 2.93 8.73 -17.44
C HIS A 82 2.50 7.46 -16.66
N PRO A 83 3.33 6.40 -16.64
CA PRO A 83 3.02 5.15 -15.93
C PRO A 83 2.83 5.40 -14.43
N ALA A 84 2.01 4.59 -13.78
CA ALA A 84 1.66 4.74 -12.35
C ALA A 84 2.90 4.84 -11.43
N PHE A 85 3.97 4.11 -11.74
CA PHE A 85 5.24 4.15 -11.01
C PHE A 85 5.89 5.53 -10.99
N LEU A 86 5.87 6.24 -12.12
CA LEU A 86 6.39 7.60 -12.19
C LEU A 86 5.43 8.56 -11.48
N ARG A 87 4.13 8.40 -11.69
CA ARG A 87 3.12 9.27 -11.04
C ARG A 87 3.17 9.25 -9.53
N VAL A 88 3.39 8.08 -8.91
CA VAL A 88 3.51 8.01 -7.45
C VAL A 88 4.77 8.71 -6.94
N SER A 89 5.82 8.78 -7.76
CA SER A 89 7.05 9.53 -7.44
C SER A 89 6.93 11.04 -7.64
N HIS A 90 5.78 11.55 -8.10
CA HIS A 90 5.55 12.97 -8.35
C HIS A 90 4.31 13.47 -7.61
N SER A 91 4.45 14.66 -7.02
CA SER A 91 3.32 15.35 -6.42
C SER A 91 2.45 15.96 -7.53
N PRO A 92 1.11 15.94 -7.39
CA PRO A 92 0.21 16.62 -8.30
C PRO A 92 0.20 18.15 -8.12
N TRP A 93 0.91 18.68 -7.11
CA TRP A 93 0.92 20.11 -6.78
C TRP A 93 2.24 20.76 -7.18
N GLY A 94 2.18 21.83 -7.97
CA GLY A 94 3.38 22.58 -8.37
C GLY A 94 4.14 23.24 -7.21
N CYS A 95 3.49 23.42 -6.05
CA CYS A 95 4.14 23.95 -4.85
C CYS A 95 4.97 22.93 -4.07
N ILE A 96 4.90 21.64 -4.41
CA ILE A 96 5.69 20.58 -3.78
C ILE A 96 6.74 20.10 -4.80
N PRO A 97 7.94 20.72 -4.81
CA PRO A 97 9.01 20.26 -5.69
C PRO A 97 9.54 18.89 -5.27
N GLN A 98 10.22 18.21 -6.19
CA GLN A 98 10.65 16.81 -6.02
C GLN A 98 11.52 16.58 -4.78
N ASN A 99 12.44 17.51 -4.47
CA ASN A 99 13.28 17.44 -3.28
C ASN A 99 12.47 17.51 -1.96
N VAL A 100 11.44 18.36 -1.91
CA VAL A 100 10.53 18.46 -0.77
C VAL A 100 9.68 17.19 -0.65
N LEU A 101 9.23 16.63 -1.79
CA LEU A 101 8.49 15.37 -1.79
C LEU A 101 9.31 14.20 -1.21
N VAL A 102 10.59 14.10 -1.57
CA VAL A 102 11.51 13.10 -0.98
C VAL A 102 11.62 13.29 0.53
N LEU A 103 11.79 14.53 1.00
CA LEU A 103 11.88 14.83 2.43
C LEU A 103 10.59 14.45 3.18
N LEU A 104 9.43 14.81 2.63
CA LEU A 104 8.13 14.48 3.22
C LEU A 104 7.92 12.96 3.30
N ARG A 105 8.20 12.22 2.23
CA ARG A 105 8.10 10.75 2.22
C ARG A 105 9.07 10.10 3.21
N GLY A 106 10.29 10.64 3.33
CA GLY A 106 11.28 10.19 4.31
C GLY A 106 10.81 10.43 5.74
N ALA A 107 10.26 11.62 6.03
CA ALA A 107 9.71 11.95 7.34
C ALA A 107 8.54 11.04 7.73
N LEU A 108 7.62 10.76 6.80
CA LEU A 108 6.53 9.81 7.02
C LEU A 108 7.03 8.39 7.31
N LEU A 109 8.02 7.91 6.56
CA LEU A 109 8.59 6.59 6.76
C LEU A 109 9.31 6.46 8.11
N VAL A 110 10.09 7.48 8.51
CA VAL A 110 10.74 7.53 9.82
C VAL A 110 9.71 7.54 10.95
N TYR A 111 8.66 8.37 10.81
CA TYR A 111 7.56 8.43 11.76
C TYR A 111 6.86 7.06 11.92
N LEU A 112 6.44 6.44 10.82
CA LEU A 112 5.80 5.12 10.83
C LEU A 112 6.72 4.04 11.43
N SER A 113 8.02 4.09 11.15
CA SER A 113 8.98 3.12 11.68
C SER A 113 9.18 3.29 13.19
N ALA A 114 9.27 4.53 13.68
CA ALA A 114 9.38 4.81 15.10
C ALA A 114 8.12 4.38 15.86
N VAL A 115 6.94 4.69 15.29
CA VAL A 115 5.65 4.30 15.86
C VAL A 115 5.45 2.79 15.81
N ALA A 116 5.90 2.07 14.76
CA ALA A 116 5.89 0.61 14.73
C ALA A 116 6.69 -0.01 15.88
N ALA A 117 7.86 0.56 16.21
CA ALA A 117 8.65 0.09 17.34
C ALA A 117 7.90 0.30 18.68
N MET A 118 7.19 1.43 18.82
CA MET A 118 6.35 1.69 19.99
C MET A 118 5.14 0.75 20.07
N ILE A 119 4.39 0.58 18.97
CA ILE A 119 3.26 -0.36 18.91
C ILE A 119 3.73 -1.79 19.20
N GLY A 120 4.88 -2.19 18.64
CA GLY A 120 5.48 -3.49 18.90
C GLY A 120 5.84 -3.68 20.37
N HIS A 121 6.40 -2.65 21.03
CA HIS A 121 6.64 -2.69 22.46
C HIS A 121 5.33 -2.85 23.24
N TYR A 122 4.35 -1.97 22.99
CA TYR A 122 3.02 -2.01 23.60
C TYR A 122 2.36 -3.40 23.49
N LYS A 123 2.27 -3.96 22.28
CA LYS A 123 1.66 -5.27 22.01
C LYS A 123 2.37 -6.42 22.73
N LEU A 124 3.71 -6.35 22.86
CA LEU A 124 4.52 -7.42 23.46
C LEU A 124 4.65 -7.31 24.99
N THR A 125 4.41 -6.15 25.60
CA THR A 125 4.63 -5.94 27.04
C THR A 125 3.38 -5.61 27.83
N GLU A 126 2.42 -4.91 27.24
CA GLU A 126 1.21 -4.46 27.94
C GLU A 126 -0.03 -5.29 27.56
N GLU A 127 -0.08 -5.84 26.35
CA GLU A 127 -1.27 -6.55 25.84
C GLU A 127 -1.17 -8.09 25.87
N SER A 128 0.02 -8.69 26.00
CA SER A 128 0.17 -10.15 25.84
C SER A 128 0.56 -10.88 27.14
N GLU A 129 -0.38 -11.62 27.72
CA GLU A 129 -0.10 -12.82 28.54
C GLU A 129 0.03 -14.09 27.67
N ASP A 130 -0.48 -14.05 26.43
CA ASP A 130 -0.56 -15.18 25.48
C ASP A 130 0.54 -15.20 24.39
N SER A 131 0.48 -16.21 23.51
CA SER A 131 1.44 -16.48 22.43
C SER A 131 1.70 -15.26 21.51
N GLN A 132 2.95 -14.81 21.48
CA GLN A 132 3.42 -13.66 20.68
C GLN A 132 3.18 -13.81 19.17
N TRP A 133 2.98 -15.03 18.67
CA TRP A 133 2.74 -15.29 17.25
C TRP A 133 1.37 -14.78 16.75
N ARG A 134 0.40 -14.54 17.65
CA ARG A 134 -0.94 -14.04 17.29
C ARG A 134 -0.90 -12.70 16.56
N HIS A 135 0.07 -11.86 16.90
CA HIS A 135 0.25 -10.53 16.32
C HIS A 135 0.55 -10.56 14.81
N PHE A 136 1.00 -11.68 14.26
CA PHE A 136 1.23 -11.84 12.83
C PHE A 136 -0.07 -12.03 12.02
N PHE A 137 -1.15 -12.38 12.71
CA PHE A 137 -2.47 -12.60 12.11
C PHE A 137 -3.45 -11.45 12.38
N ASP A 138 -3.05 -10.47 13.20
CA ASP A 138 -3.83 -9.28 13.52
C ASP A 138 -3.98 -8.37 12.30
N PHE A 139 -5.23 -8.06 11.92
CA PHE A 139 -5.54 -7.20 10.78
C PHE A 139 -4.88 -5.83 10.87
N ALA A 140 -4.86 -5.25 12.08
CA ALA A 140 -4.36 -3.92 12.31
C ALA A 140 -2.86 -3.85 12.05
N LEU A 141 -2.12 -4.86 12.51
CA LEU A 141 -0.68 -4.98 12.29
C LEU A 141 -0.34 -5.30 10.84
N VAL A 142 -1.13 -6.17 10.18
CA VAL A 142 -0.99 -6.45 8.74
C VAL A 142 -1.22 -5.18 7.93
N SER A 143 -2.31 -4.45 8.19
CA SER A 143 -2.65 -3.18 7.54
C SER A 143 -1.56 -2.13 7.75
N TYR A 144 -1.08 -1.96 8.99
CA TYR A 144 0.02 -1.05 9.33
C TYR A 144 1.31 -1.43 8.59
N GLY A 145 1.64 -2.72 8.53
CA GLY A 145 2.78 -3.23 7.76
C GLY A 145 2.68 -2.93 6.27
N LEU A 146 1.49 -3.06 5.67
CA LEU A 146 1.27 -2.68 4.26
C LEU A 146 1.47 -1.18 4.03
N VAL A 147 1.09 -0.32 4.98
CA VAL A 147 1.31 1.13 4.92
C VAL A 147 2.80 1.46 5.01
N ILE A 148 3.54 0.86 5.95
CA ILE A 148 5.02 0.99 6.00
C ILE A 148 5.62 0.57 4.67
N LEU A 149 5.25 -0.60 4.16
CA LEU A 149 5.81 -1.14 2.93
C LEU A 149 5.53 -0.22 1.74
N TYR A 150 4.32 0.31 1.63
CA TYR A 150 3.95 1.29 0.60
C TYR A 150 4.82 2.56 0.71
N HIS A 151 4.98 3.12 1.90
CA HIS A 151 5.81 4.31 2.09
C HIS A 151 7.30 4.04 1.86
N ALA A 152 7.80 2.85 2.20
CA ALA A 152 9.17 2.43 1.89
C ALA A 152 9.42 2.34 0.39
N ILE A 153 8.51 1.71 -0.37
CA ILE A 153 8.58 1.60 -1.83
C ILE A 153 8.54 2.98 -2.47
N THR A 154 7.55 3.81 -2.12
CA THR A 154 7.36 5.12 -2.74
C THR A 154 8.44 6.12 -2.35
N PHE A 155 8.97 6.08 -1.13
CA PHE A 155 10.17 6.82 -0.76
C PHE A 155 11.37 6.39 -1.62
N SER A 156 11.62 5.08 -1.72
CA SER A 156 12.73 4.52 -2.50
C SER A 156 12.69 4.98 -3.96
N TRP A 157 11.52 4.88 -4.60
CA TRP A 157 11.33 5.33 -5.98
C TRP A 157 11.48 6.83 -6.12
N THR A 158 10.91 7.63 -5.21
CA THR A 158 11.02 9.10 -5.29
C THR A 158 12.46 9.56 -5.10
N TYR A 159 13.19 8.96 -4.15
CA TYR A 159 14.61 9.24 -3.88
C TYR A 159 15.49 8.86 -5.06
N THR A 160 15.38 7.62 -5.55
CA THR A 160 16.18 7.15 -6.69
C THR A 160 15.83 7.89 -7.98
N HIS A 161 14.56 8.26 -8.20
CA HIS A 161 14.17 9.06 -9.36
C HIS A 161 14.83 10.44 -9.37
N LEU A 162 15.03 11.06 -8.21
CA LEU A 162 15.66 12.37 -8.09
C LEU A 162 17.19 12.31 -8.16
N TYR A 163 17.81 11.40 -7.41
CA TYR A 163 19.27 11.38 -7.23
C TYR A 163 20.00 10.40 -8.15
N TYR A 164 19.31 9.36 -8.64
CA TYR A 164 19.85 8.30 -9.50
C TYR A 164 18.95 8.06 -10.72
N PRO A 165 18.77 9.07 -11.60
CA PRO A 165 17.85 8.96 -12.73
C PRO A 165 18.27 7.88 -13.74
N ASP A 166 19.57 7.58 -13.83
CA ASP A 166 20.12 6.44 -14.56
C ASP A 166 20.76 5.44 -13.57
N PRO A 167 20.00 4.44 -13.08
CA PRO A 167 20.51 3.46 -12.14
C PRO A 167 21.58 2.54 -12.75
N ASP A 168 21.68 2.46 -14.09
CA ASP A 168 22.71 1.67 -14.77
C ASP A 168 24.04 2.44 -14.93
N GLY A 169 24.02 3.76 -14.70
CA GLY A 169 25.20 4.60 -14.59
C GLY A 169 26.04 4.37 -13.33
N VAL A 170 25.46 3.75 -12.29
CA VAL A 170 26.16 3.43 -11.03
C VAL A 170 26.93 2.11 -11.20
N GLN A 171 28.24 2.21 -11.47
CA GLN A 171 29.11 1.05 -11.72
C GLN A 171 29.74 0.47 -10.44
N GLY A 172 29.60 -0.84 -10.25
CA GLY A 172 30.38 -1.65 -9.30
C GLY A 172 29.91 -1.67 -7.85
N GLY A 173 29.91 -2.85 -7.23
CA GLY A 173 29.74 -3.02 -5.78
C GLY A 173 28.31 -3.18 -5.24
N ILE A 174 28.18 -3.13 -3.91
CA ILE A 174 26.92 -3.27 -3.17
C ILE A 174 25.99 -2.08 -3.43
N GLU A 175 26.55 -0.88 -3.66
CA GLU A 175 25.80 0.34 -3.94
C GLU A 175 24.96 0.23 -5.22
N SER A 176 25.54 -0.25 -6.33
CA SER A 176 24.81 -0.49 -7.59
C SER A 176 23.64 -1.47 -7.39
N TRP A 177 23.83 -2.48 -6.53
CA TRP A 177 22.76 -3.43 -6.21
C TRP A 177 21.65 -2.78 -5.38
N ILE A 178 21.99 -2.01 -4.35
CA ILE A 178 21.03 -1.28 -3.50
C ILE A 178 20.23 -0.27 -4.35
N VAL A 179 20.92 0.53 -5.19
CA VAL A 179 20.28 1.53 -6.05
C VAL A 179 19.31 0.85 -7.03
N ARG A 180 19.71 -0.26 -7.68
CA ARG A 180 18.82 -1.03 -8.58
C ARG A 180 17.66 -1.71 -7.85
N ALA A 181 17.86 -2.11 -6.60
CA ALA A 181 16.80 -2.70 -5.79
C ALA A 181 15.73 -1.66 -5.41
N MET A 182 16.17 -0.43 -5.13
CA MET A 182 15.33 0.70 -4.74
C MET A 182 14.80 1.53 -5.91
N SER A 183 15.30 1.31 -7.13
CA SER A 183 14.90 2.07 -8.32
C SER A 183 13.53 1.64 -8.84
N LEU A 184 12.97 2.48 -9.71
CA LEU A 184 11.75 2.16 -10.44
C LEU A 184 11.89 0.84 -11.23
N PRO A 185 10.77 0.14 -11.49
CA PRO A 185 10.79 -1.06 -12.33
C PRO A 185 11.36 -0.78 -13.73
N ARG A 186 12.25 -1.65 -14.22
CA ARG A 186 12.88 -1.52 -15.54
C ARG A 186 11.87 -1.45 -16.69
N ASN A 187 10.79 -2.22 -16.59
CA ASN A 187 9.70 -2.21 -17.57
C ASN A 187 8.50 -1.41 -17.03
N MET A 188 8.61 -0.08 -17.06
CA MET A 188 7.55 0.82 -16.62
C MET A 188 6.30 0.77 -17.52
N GLY A 189 6.45 0.33 -18.77
CA GLY A 189 5.36 0.20 -19.75
C GLY A 189 4.51 -1.07 -19.59
N SER A 190 4.90 -2.02 -18.74
CA SER A 190 4.14 -3.25 -18.50
C SER A 190 2.80 -2.95 -17.81
N LEU A 191 1.70 -3.09 -18.56
CA LEU A 191 0.33 -2.93 -18.04
C LEU A 191 0.06 -3.84 -16.84
N ARG A 192 0.60 -5.06 -16.85
CA ARG A 192 0.44 -6.02 -15.76
C ARG A 192 1.13 -5.54 -14.48
N ASN A 193 2.35 -5.03 -14.60
CA ASN A 193 3.10 -4.54 -13.44
C ASN A 193 2.41 -3.29 -12.87
N GLN A 194 1.93 -2.39 -13.74
CA GLN A 194 1.15 -1.23 -13.33
C GLN A 194 -0.14 -1.65 -12.61
N PHE A 195 -0.83 -2.67 -13.13
CA PHE A 195 -2.03 -3.22 -12.49
C PHE A 195 -1.74 -3.75 -11.08
N TYR A 196 -0.71 -4.59 -10.89
CA TYR A 196 -0.39 -5.12 -9.56
C TYR A 196 0.02 -4.03 -8.57
N PHE A 197 0.80 -3.04 -9.02
CA PHE A 197 1.17 -1.93 -8.15
C PHE A 197 -0.04 -1.06 -7.76
N THR A 198 -0.91 -0.73 -8.72
CA THR A 198 -2.13 0.05 -8.44
C THR A 198 -3.12 -0.73 -7.58
N LEU A 199 -3.23 -2.04 -7.75
CA LEU A 199 -4.00 -2.92 -6.88
C LEU A 199 -3.40 -2.99 -5.46
N PHE A 200 -2.07 -3.11 -5.33
CA PHE A 200 -1.39 -3.07 -4.04
C PHE A 200 -1.64 -1.75 -3.32
N SER A 201 -1.43 -0.62 -4.01
CA SER A 201 -1.72 0.71 -3.45
C SER A 201 -3.18 0.85 -3.04
N ALA A 202 -4.12 0.37 -3.86
CA ALA A 202 -5.53 0.35 -3.52
C ALA A 202 -5.82 -0.50 -2.28
N ALA A 203 -5.27 -1.70 -2.19
CA ALA A 203 -5.43 -2.59 -1.06
C ALA A 203 -4.88 -1.98 0.24
N THR A 204 -3.68 -1.39 0.20
CA THR A 204 -3.09 -0.70 1.35
C THR A 204 -4.00 0.43 1.86
N THR A 205 -4.50 1.30 0.96
CA THR A 205 -5.43 2.36 1.35
C THR A 205 -6.73 1.79 1.91
N VAL A 206 -7.34 0.83 1.21
CA VAL A 206 -8.60 0.22 1.61
C VAL A 206 -8.49 -0.48 2.95
N PHE A 207 -7.43 -1.24 3.20
CA PHE A 207 -7.22 -1.91 4.48
C PHE A 207 -6.97 -0.92 5.61
N SER A 208 -6.28 0.20 5.34
CA SER A 208 -6.15 1.27 6.35
C SER A 208 -7.50 1.88 6.72
N PHE A 209 -8.39 2.12 5.73
CA PHE A 209 -9.73 2.66 5.97
C PHE A 209 -10.64 1.66 6.66
N MET A 210 -10.58 0.39 6.26
CA MET A 210 -11.30 -0.69 6.94
C MET A 210 -10.83 -0.82 8.39
N ASN A 211 -9.52 -0.76 8.65
CA ASN A 211 -8.97 -0.87 10.00
C ASN A 211 -9.48 0.26 10.90
N THR A 212 -9.47 1.50 10.40
CA THR A 212 -10.07 2.64 11.09
C THR A 212 -11.56 2.44 11.32
N ALA A 213 -12.33 2.09 10.28
CA ALA A 213 -13.77 1.95 10.40
C ALA A 213 -14.17 0.83 11.37
N ILE A 214 -13.53 -0.33 11.28
CA ILE A 214 -13.84 -1.48 12.14
C ILE A 214 -13.51 -1.14 13.60
N TYR A 215 -12.33 -0.58 13.88
CA TYR A 215 -11.97 -0.27 15.25
C TYR A 215 -12.90 0.77 15.89
N TRP A 216 -13.09 1.92 15.23
CA TRP A 216 -13.82 3.04 15.83
C TRP A 216 -15.34 2.83 15.87
N PHE A 217 -15.92 2.08 14.93
CA PHE A 217 -17.37 1.89 14.85
C PHE A 217 -17.86 0.50 15.29
N VAL A 218 -16.98 -0.50 15.36
CA VAL A 218 -17.38 -1.88 15.69
C VAL A 218 -16.68 -2.34 16.96
N THR A 219 -15.35 -2.47 16.95
CA THR A 219 -14.58 -3.04 18.06
C THR A 219 -14.72 -2.22 19.33
N ARG A 220 -14.47 -0.90 19.24
CA ARG A 220 -14.54 -0.04 20.43
C ARG A 220 -15.93 0.00 21.05
N GLN A 221 -16.97 0.01 20.22
CA GLN A 221 -18.36 0.03 20.70
C GLN A 221 -18.76 -1.30 21.36
N HIS A 222 -18.19 -2.42 20.91
CA HIS A 222 -18.34 -3.71 21.55
C HIS A 222 -17.67 -3.76 22.92
N ASP A 223 -16.43 -3.24 23.01
CA ASP A 223 -15.64 -3.24 24.24
C ASP A 223 -16.27 -2.31 25.31
N GLU A 224 -16.79 -1.14 24.92
CA GLU A 224 -17.53 -0.23 25.81
C GLU A 224 -18.87 -0.82 26.30
N ALA A 225 -19.53 -1.64 25.47
CA ALA A 225 -20.81 -2.28 25.80
C ALA A 225 -20.68 -3.57 26.64
N GLY A 226 -19.46 -3.96 27.03
CA GLY A 226 -19.22 -5.16 27.82
C GLY A 226 -19.56 -6.47 27.10
N GLY A 227 -19.48 -6.51 25.77
CA GLY A 227 -19.73 -7.72 24.97
C GLY A 227 -21.20 -8.00 24.62
N GLU A 228 -22.17 -7.19 25.06
CA GLU A 228 -23.58 -7.35 24.68
C GLU A 228 -23.95 -6.48 23.45
N PHE A 229 -23.31 -6.67 22.29
CA PHE A 229 -23.80 -6.05 21.05
C PHE A 229 -24.71 -7.00 20.26
N LEU A 230 -25.99 -7.00 20.65
CA LEU A 230 -27.07 -7.52 19.81
C LEU A 230 -27.17 -6.71 18.51
N VAL A 231 -26.94 -7.41 17.39
CA VAL A 231 -27.23 -7.05 16.00
C VAL A 231 -28.08 -5.79 15.85
N SER A 232 -27.45 -4.67 15.47
CA SER A 232 -28.13 -3.40 15.23
C SER A 232 -29.03 -3.47 14.00
N SER A 233 -30.27 -3.91 14.22
CA SER A 233 -31.46 -3.35 13.56
C SER A 233 -31.98 -2.12 14.31
N ALA A 234 -31.34 -1.74 15.43
CA ALA A 234 -31.77 -0.68 16.34
C ALA A 234 -31.29 0.72 15.93
N ALA A 235 -30.16 0.85 15.21
CA ALA A 235 -29.62 2.18 14.83
C ALA A 235 -30.57 3.01 13.95
N PHE A 236 -31.49 2.39 13.21
CA PHE A 236 -32.55 3.09 12.48
C PHE A 236 -33.78 3.44 13.33
N SER A 237 -34.00 2.72 14.44
CA SER A 237 -35.11 2.96 15.37
C SER A 237 -34.76 3.96 16.48
N GLU A 238 -33.48 4.12 16.80
CA GLU A 238 -33.00 4.99 17.87
C GLU A 238 -33.07 6.49 17.50
N LEU A 239 -32.92 6.79 16.21
CA LEU A 239 -33.17 8.13 15.66
C LEU A 239 -34.66 8.55 15.80
N ALA A 240 -35.58 7.59 15.97
CA ALA A 240 -37.01 7.84 16.14
C ALA A 240 -37.46 7.97 17.60
N ARG A 241 -36.59 7.64 18.59
CA ARG A 241 -36.95 7.62 20.02
C ARG A 241 -36.44 8.79 20.86
N HIS A 242 -35.64 9.70 20.30
CA HIS A 242 -35.12 10.88 21.02
C HIS A 242 -36.15 11.98 21.33
N SER A 243 -37.43 11.63 21.49
CA SER A 243 -38.51 12.55 21.85
C SER A 243 -39.22 12.17 23.16
N SER A 244 -38.46 11.90 24.24
CA SER A 244 -39.03 11.99 25.60
C SER A 244 -37.98 12.09 26.71
N LEU A 245 -37.90 13.30 27.29
CA LEU A 245 -37.49 13.77 28.63
C LEU A 245 -36.44 13.01 29.49
N PRO A 246 -35.49 13.74 30.12
CA PRO A 246 -34.46 13.17 30.98
C PRO A 246 -34.92 13.08 32.46
N SER A 247 -34.40 12.08 33.17
CA SER A 247 -34.35 12.04 34.64
C SER A 247 -32.92 12.28 35.10
N PRO A 248 -32.67 12.93 36.26
CA PRO A 248 -31.35 13.41 36.65
C PRO A 248 -30.70 12.43 37.61
N ASP A 249 -29.77 11.61 37.11
CA ASP A 249 -28.72 11.06 37.96
C ASP A 249 -27.39 11.68 37.56
N VAL A 250 -26.72 12.24 38.57
CA VAL A 250 -25.42 12.89 38.51
C VAL A 250 -24.37 11.78 38.35
N GLY A 251 -24.27 11.24 37.13
CA GLY A 251 -23.12 10.49 36.66
C GLY A 251 -22.08 11.48 36.16
N VAL A 252 -20.84 11.31 36.59
CA VAL A 252 -19.66 11.93 35.95
C VAL A 252 -19.85 11.83 34.45
N MET A 253 -19.81 12.97 33.74
CA MET A 253 -19.82 12.94 32.28
C MET A 253 -18.53 12.25 31.82
N ASP A 254 -18.60 10.94 31.64
CA ASP A 254 -17.64 10.20 30.85
C ASP A 254 -17.70 10.76 29.43
N GLY A 255 -16.72 11.61 29.12
CA GLY A 255 -16.58 12.17 27.79
C GLY A 255 -16.32 11.04 26.78
N PRO A 256 -16.55 11.27 25.47
CA PRO A 256 -16.47 10.25 24.42
C PRO A 256 -15.08 9.62 24.18
N PHE A 257 -14.12 9.83 25.09
CA PHE A 257 -12.75 9.31 25.06
C PHE A 257 -12.17 9.08 26.47
N SER A 258 -12.99 9.08 27.54
CA SER A 258 -12.47 8.89 28.90
C SER A 258 -11.87 7.49 29.11
N ASP A 259 -12.37 6.49 28.37
CA ASP A 259 -11.81 5.14 28.21
C ASP A 259 -10.38 5.17 27.61
N LEU A 260 -10.18 5.92 26.51
CA LEU A 260 -8.91 5.96 25.79
C LEU A 260 -7.81 6.70 26.54
N PHE A 261 -8.16 7.76 27.28
CA PHE A 261 -7.17 8.55 28.04
C PHE A 261 -7.05 8.11 29.50
N GLY A 262 -7.91 7.20 29.97
CA GLY A 262 -7.92 6.68 31.33
C GLY A 262 -6.79 5.70 31.63
N GLU A 263 -6.36 4.91 30.64
CA GLU A 263 -5.30 3.89 30.77
C GLU A 263 -3.87 4.45 30.60
N GLY A 264 -3.74 5.74 30.29
CA GLY A 264 -2.47 6.43 30.13
C GLY A 264 -2.15 6.86 28.70
N TRP A 265 -1.27 7.85 28.55
CA TRP A 265 -1.00 8.48 27.25
C TRP A 265 -0.36 7.53 26.22
N TYR A 266 0.34 6.48 26.68
CA TYR A 266 1.09 5.57 25.81
C TYR A 266 0.19 4.59 25.06
N ALA A 267 -0.75 3.94 25.75
CA ALA A 267 -1.76 3.08 25.14
C ALA A 267 -2.64 3.86 24.16
N ALA A 268 -3.15 5.01 24.59
CA ALA A 268 -3.93 5.93 23.75
C ALA A 268 -3.16 6.32 22.47
N PHE A 269 -1.88 6.65 22.60
CA PHE A 269 -1.01 7.00 21.48
C PHE A 269 -0.84 5.83 20.51
N CYS A 270 -0.60 4.61 21.02
CA CYS A 270 -0.43 3.41 20.20
C CYS A 270 -1.73 3.05 19.47
N LEU A 271 -2.87 3.05 20.16
CA LEU A 271 -4.19 2.76 19.57
C LEU A 271 -4.55 3.78 18.49
N PHE A 272 -4.40 5.08 18.78
CA PHE A 272 -4.69 6.12 17.80
C PHE A 272 -3.81 6.01 16.56
N ASN A 273 -2.54 5.65 16.72
CA ASN A 273 -1.63 5.43 15.60
C ASN A 273 -1.95 4.20 14.78
N LEU A 274 -2.27 3.10 15.45
CA LEU A 274 -2.56 1.83 14.83
C LEU A 274 -3.86 1.90 14.02
N TYR A 275 -4.90 2.53 14.59
CA TYR A 275 -6.25 2.53 14.04
C TYR A 275 -6.68 3.83 13.36
N GLY A 276 -6.06 4.98 13.65
CA GLY A 276 -6.46 6.29 13.11
C GLY A 276 -5.45 6.91 12.15
N VAL A 277 -4.18 6.97 12.55
CA VAL A 277 -3.17 7.74 11.80
C VAL A 277 -2.89 7.16 10.42
N THR A 278 -2.89 5.84 10.26
CA THR A 278 -2.62 5.19 8.97
C THR A 278 -3.61 5.59 7.87
N SER A 279 -4.92 5.65 8.17
CA SER A 279 -5.91 6.14 7.20
C SER A 279 -5.72 7.61 6.88
N GLY A 280 -5.44 8.45 7.89
CA GLY A 280 -5.10 9.85 7.69
C GLY A 280 -3.89 10.07 6.78
N LEU A 281 -2.83 9.27 6.96
CA LEU A 281 -1.65 9.28 6.09
C LEU A 281 -1.96 8.83 4.67
N MET A 282 -2.81 7.82 4.48
CA MET A 282 -3.22 7.40 3.13
C MET A 282 -4.11 8.44 2.43
N ILE A 283 -4.93 9.20 3.17
CA ILE A 283 -5.66 10.36 2.64
C ILE A 283 -4.67 11.45 2.22
N LEU A 284 -3.71 11.80 3.09
CA LEU A 284 -2.68 12.79 2.80
C LEU A 284 -1.86 12.38 1.58
N GLU A 285 -1.43 11.12 1.50
CA GLU A 285 -0.73 10.55 0.36
C GLU A 285 -1.55 10.70 -0.93
N THR A 286 -2.82 10.30 -0.90
CA THR A 286 -3.72 10.33 -2.06
C THR A 286 -3.96 11.74 -2.54
N LEU A 287 -4.11 12.71 -1.64
CA LEU A 287 -4.38 14.11 -1.97
C LEU A 287 -3.12 14.88 -2.37
N PHE A 288 -1.99 14.67 -1.69
CA PHE A 288 -0.83 15.57 -1.75
C PHE A 288 0.45 14.98 -2.34
N LEU A 289 0.73 13.70 -2.12
CA LEU A 289 2.04 13.12 -2.43
C LEU A 289 2.02 12.23 -3.67
N ASN A 290 0.84 11.77 -4.09
CA ASN A 290 0.64 10.86 -5.20
C ASN A 290 -0.20 11.50 -6.31
N SER A 291 0.28 11.44 -7.57
CA SER A 291 -0.44 11.91 -8.76
C SER A 291 -1.05 10.79 -9.62
N THR A 292 -1.10 9.56 -9.09
CA THR A 292 -1.66 8.38 -9.79
C THR A 292 -3.15 8.58 -10.06
N LYS A 293 -3.54 8.50 -11.33
CA LYS A 293 -4.93 8.65 -11.79
C LYS A 293 -5.78 7.43 -11.45
N ARG A 294 -7.09 7.59 -11.55
CA ARG A 294 -8.05 6.48 -11.47
C ARG A 294 -7.67 5.36 -12.45
N PRO A 295 -7.64 4.09 -12.02
CA PRO A 295 -7.34 2.99 -12.92
C PRO A 295 -8.45 2.82 -13.95
N ILE A 296 -8.06 2.50 -15.19
CA ILE A 296 -9.00 2.29 -16.31
C ILE A 296 -9.89 1.07 -16.03
N THR A 297 -9.33 0.04 -15.38
CA THR A 297 -10.04 -1.19 -15.03
C THR A 297 -10.56 -1.15 -13.58
N LEU A 298 -11.57 -0.32 -13.33
CA LEU A 298 -12.18 -0.20 -11.99
C LEU A 298 -12.73 -1.53 -11.47
N GLY A 299 -13.44 -2.30 -12.31
CA GLY A 299 -14.05 -3.57 -11.91
C GLY A 299 -13.04 -4.60 -11.40
N SER A 300 -11.85 -4.67 -12.01
CA SER A 300 -10.79 -5.57 -11.52
C SER A 300 -10.20 -5.13 -10.19
N HIS A 301 -10.21 -3.83 -9.87
CA HIS A 301 -9.77 -3.35 -8.57
C HIS A 301 -10.80 -3.65 -7.48
N PHE A 302 -12.09 -3.44 -7.75
CA PHE A 302 -13.17 -3.83 -6.84
C PHE A 302 -13.11 -5.33 -6.51
N LEU A 303 -13.01 -6.18 -7.54
CA LEU A 303 -12.87 -7.62 -7.32
C LEU A 303 -11.54 -7.96 -6.61
N GLY A 304 -10.45 -7.30 -6.98
CA GLY A 304 -9.14 -7.52 -6.38
C GLY A 304 -9.09 -7.22 -4.88
N VAL A 305 -9.67 -6.10 -4.43
CA VAL A 305 -9.72 -5.78 -3.00
C VAL A 305 -10.63 -6.73 -2.22
N MET A 306 -11.76 -7.17 -2.81
CA MET A 306 -12.62 -8.19 -2.21
C MET A 306 -11.91 -9.53 -2.05
N VAL A 307 -11.18 -9.97 -3.09
CA VAL A 307 -10.38 -11.20 -3.03
C VAL A 307 -9.29 -11.09 -1.97
N LEU A 308 -8.60 -9.95 -1.88
CA LEU A 308 -7.59 -9.71 -0.84
C LEU A 308 -8.20 -9.71 0.57
N SER A 309 -9.38 -9.12 0.77
CA SER A 309 -10.10 -9.20 2.05
C SER A 309 -10.49 -10.63 2.40
N GLY A 310 -10.97 -11.41 1.43
CA GLY A 310 -11.25 -12.85 1.63
C GLY A 310 -9.99 -13.66 1.94
N LEU A 311 -8.86 -13.35 1.29
CA LEU A 311 -7.56 -13.95 1.60
C LEU A 311 -7.10 -13.61 3.01
N TYR A 312 -7.35 -12.39 3.48
CA TYR A 312 -7.09 -12.04 4.88
C TYR A 312 -7.96 -12.87 5.84
N LEU A 313 -9.24 -13.11 5.55
CA LEU A 313 -10.07 -13.99 6.40
C LEU A 313 -9.52 -15.42 6.44
N ALA A 314 -9.06 -15.96 5.29
CA ALA A 314 -8.39 -17.24 5.25
C ALA A 314 -7.07 -17.24 6.06
N TRP A 315 -6.33 -16.13 6.01
CA TRP A 315 -5.12 -15.92 6.80
C TRP A 315 -5.41 -15.87 8.30
N ALA A 316 -6.47 -15.18 8.71
CA ALA A 316 -6.95 -15.11 10.09
C ALA A 316 -7.40 -16.49 10.60
N ALA A 317 -8.11 -17.28 9.77
CA ALA A 317 -8.50 -18.64 10.11
C ALA A 317 -7.28 -19.57 10.29
N LEU A 318 -6.25 -19.42 9.44
CA LEU A 318 -4.98 -20.12 9.64
C LEU A 318 -4.31 -19.69 10.95
N GLY A 319 -4.33 -18.39 11.26
CA GLY A 319 -3.84 -17.86 12.52
C GLY A 319 -4.51 -18.50 13.73
N HIS A 320 -5.84 -18.57 13.73
CA HIS A 320 -6.60 -19.25 14.78
C HIS A 320 -6.16 -20.71 14.94
N SER A 321 -5.99 -21.46 13.84
CA SER A 321 -5.53 -22.85 13.93
C SER A 321 -4.12 -23.04 14.51
N LEU A 322 -3.31 -21.97 14.57
CA LEU A 322 -1.94 -21.99 15.07
C LEU A 322 -1.80 -21.39 16.47
N THR A 323 -2.68 -20.45 16.84
CA THR A 323 -2.57 -19.68 18.09
C THR A 323 -3.80 -19.78 18.97
N GLU A 324 -4.84 -20.49 18.55
CA GLU A 324 -6.15 -20.62 19.23
C GLU A 324 -6.80 -19.26 19.52
N TRP A 325 -6.50 -18.25 18.70
CA TRP A 325 -6.94 -16.86 18.90
C TRP A 325 -7.54 -16.27 17.64
N PHE A 326 -8.65 -15.54 17.78
CA PHE A 326 -9.32 -14.86 16.68
C PHE A 326 -8.92 -13.39 16.59
N PRO A 327 -8.51 -12.88 15.40
CA PRO A 327 -8.20 -11.47 15.19
C PRO A 327 -9.34 -10.49 15.46
N PHE A 328 -10.58 -10.97 15.40
CA PHE A 328 -11.75 -10.18 15.68
C PHE A 328 -12.72 -10.99 16.54
N PHE A 329 -13.34 -10.33 17.51
CA PHE A 329 -14.36 -10.95 18.37
C PHE A 329 -15.49 -11.59 17.55
N TRP A 330 -15.89 -10.95 16.45
CA TRP A 330 -16.98 -11.43 15.59
C TRP A 330 -16.64 -12.67 14.74
N MET A 331 -15.39 -13.15 14.80
CA MET A 331 -14.99 -14.42 14.20
C MET A 331 -15.18 -15.59 15.17
N ASP A 332 -15.37 -15.32 16.46
CA ASP A 332 -15.60 -16.34 17.48
C ASP A 332 -17.08 -16.72 17.54
N GLU A 333 -17.37 -18.00 17.37
CA GLU A 333 -18.73 -18.53 17.47
C GLU A 333 -19.27 -18.43 18.90
N GLU A 334 -18.41 -18.58 19.91
CA GLU A 334 -18.81 -18.53 21.32
C GLU A 334 -19.20 -17.11 21.74
N GLU A 335 -18.51 -16.10 21.21
CA GLU A 335 -18.78 -14.69 21.49
C GLU A 335 -20.06 -14.21 20.77
N VAL A 336 -20.24 -14.58 19.49
CA VAL A 336 -21.38 -14.11 18.69
C VAL A 336 -22.62 -15.02 18.85
N GLY A 337 -22.43 -16.24 19.36
CA GLY A 337 -23.49 -17.20 19.66
C GLY A 337 -24.07 -17.97 18.46
N SER A 338 -23.57 -17.76 17.24
CA SER A 338 -24.07 -18.45 16.04
C SER A 338 -23.09 -18.43 14.85
N LYS A 339 -22.99 -19.56 14.15
CA LYS A 339 -22.21 -19.70 12.90
C LYS A 339 -22.75 -18.82 11.77
N GLU A 340 -24.07 -18.65 11.71
CA GLU A 340 -24.73 -17.79 10.73
C GLU A 340 -24.32 -16.33 10.94
N ALA A 341 -24.20 -15.89 12.19
CA ALA A 341 -23.77 -14.54 12.53
C ALA A 341 -22.29 -14.32 12.19
N VAL A 342 -21.40 -15.25 12.55
CA VAL A 342 -19.97 -15.20 12.12
C VAL A 342 -19.85 -15.12 10.60
N THR A 343 -20.63 -15.93 9.88
CA THR A 343 -20.66 -15.90 8.41
C THR A 343 -21.12 -14.53 7.88
N LEU A 344 -22.14 -13.94 8.48
CA LEU A 344 -22.64 -12.62 8.12
C LEU A 344 -21.57 -11.53 8.34
N TYR A 345 -20.86 -11.55 9.46
CA TYR A 345 -19.76 -10.62 9.72
C TYR A 345 -18.60 -10.78 8.72
N CYS A 346 -18.25 -12.01 8.37
CA CYS A 346 -17.24 -12.29 7.33
C CYS A 346 -17.65 -11.72 5.97
N VAL A 347 -18.93 -11.90 5.58
CA VAL A 347 -19.47 -11.31 4.35
C VAL A 347 -19.45 -9.78 4.44
N ALA A 348 -19.85 -9.20 5.57
CA ALA A 348 -19.83 -7.76 5.79
C ALA A 348 -18.41 -7.19 5.69
N PHE A 349 -17.40 -7.88 6.25
CA PHE A 349 -16.00 -7.49 6.15
C PHE A 349 -15.52 -7.45 4.69
N VAL A 350 -15.84 -8.46 3.89
CA VAL A 350 -15.48 -8.49 2.47
C VAL A 350 -16.21 -7.38 1.69
N LEU A 351 -17.49 -7.14 1.99
CA LEU A 351 -18.30 -6.09 1.36
C LEU A 351 -17.95 -4.67 1.84
N LEU A 352 -17.27 -4.53 2.97
CA LEU A 352 -16.73 -3.24 3.41
C LEU A 352 -15.59 -2.77 2.50
N SER A 353 -14.81 -3.69 1.92
CA SER A 353 -13.70 -3.36 1.03
C SER A 353 -14.08 -2.54 -0.21
N PRO A 354 -15.13 -2.87 -1.00
CA PRO A 354 -15.56 -2.02 -2.12
C PRO A 354 -16.13 -0.67 -1.67
N ILE A 355 -16.75 -0.58 -0.49
CA ILE A 355 -17.24 0.69 0.07
C ILE A 355 -16.05 1.61 0.35
N MET A 356 -15.02 1.09 1.03
CA MET A 356 -13.79 1.84 1.31
C MET A 356 -12.99 2.15 0.05
N TYR A 357 -13.04 1.29 -0.97
CA TYR A 357 -12.43 1.60 -2.26
C TYR A 357 -13.16 2.75 -2.97
N THR A 358 -14.48 2.81 -2.87
CA THR A 358 -15.27 3.93 -3.40
C THR A 358 -14.92 5.24 -2.70
N LEU A 359 -14.72 5.20 -1.38
CA LEU A 359 -14.23 6.35 -0.61
C LEU A 359 -12.85 6.81 -1.11
N ASN A 360 -11.92 5.89 -1.35
CA ASN A 360 -10.61 6.21 -1.93
C ASN A 360 -10.73 6.87 -3.31
N LEU A 361 -11.59 6.35 -4.20
CA LEU A 361 -11.86 6.97 -5.50
C LEU A 361 -12.46 8.39 -5.37
N GLY A 362 -13.22 8.63 -4.29
CA GLY A 362 -13.69 9.95 -3.89
C GLY A 362 -12.54 10.93 -3.66
N PHE A 363 -11.56 10.57 -2.82
CA PHE A 363 -10.37 11.40 -2.57
C PHE A 363 -9.53 11.63 -3.83
N VAL A 364 -9.34 10.59 -4.64
CA VAL A 364 -8.69 10.71 -5.96
C VAL A 364 -9.42 11.74 -6.84
N GLY A 365 -10.75 11.70 -6.85
CA GLY A 365 -11.58 12.67 -7.59
C GLY A 365 -11.46 14.10 -7.08
N ILE A 366 -11.46 14.28 -5.75
CA ILE A 366 -11.27 15.60 -5.13
C ILE A 366 -9.93 16.19 -5.55
N ARG A 367 -8.84 15.41 -5.44
CA ARG A 367 -7.51 15.86 -5.90
C ARG A 367 -7.51 16.23 -7.38
N GLU A 368 -8.03 15.36 -8.25
CA GLU A 368 -8.07 15.61 -9.70
C GLU A 368 -8.89 16.87 -10.03
N GLY A 369 -9.98 17.12 -9.31
CA GLY A 369 -10.76 18.35 -9.43
C GLY A 369 -9.97 19.59 -9.02
N LEU A 370 -9.34 19.57 -7.83
CA LEU A 370 -8.57 20.71 -7.30
C LEU A 370 -7.37 21.07 -8.18
N THR A 371 -6.64 20.06 -8.65
CA THR A 371 -5.42 20.26 -9.46
C THR A 371 -5.74 20.80 -10.86
N ARG A 372 -6.86 20.36 -11.46
CA ARG A 372 -7.35 20.92 -12.73
C ARG A 372 -7.76 22.39 -12.59
N THR A 373 -8.55 22.73 -11.57
CA THR A 373 -8.99 24.12 -11.35
C THR A 373 -7.82 25.08 -11.14
N LEU A 374 -6.75 24.63 -10.46
CA LEU A 374 -5.54 25.43 -10.29
C LEU A 374 -4.76 25.62 -11.59
N SER A 375 -4.65 24.56 -12.40
CA SER A 375 -4.00 24.65 -13.72
C SER A 375 -4.72 25.65 -14.62
N ASP A 376 -6.06 25.60 -14.67
CA ASP A 376 -6.88 26.50 -15.48
C ASP A 376 -6.73 27.97 -15.02
N ARG A 377 -6.63 28.22 -13.70
CA ARG A 377 -6.39 29.56 -13.15
C ARG A 377 -4.98 30.08 -13.38
N GLY A 378 -3.98 29.18 -13.40
CA GLY A 378 -2.59 29.53 -13.70
C GLY A 378 -2.42 29.98 -15.15
N GLY A 379 -3.03 29.26 -16.10
CA GLY A 379 -2.98 29.61 -17.52
C GLY A 379 -3.61 30.96 -17.84
N VAL A 380 -4.76 31.28 -17.23
CA VAL A 380 -5.42 32.60 -17.40
C VAL A 380 -4.54 33.76 -16.89
N ARG A 381 -3.63 33.52 -15.94
CA ARG A 381 -2.75 34.56 -15.37
C ARG A 381 -1.49 34.77 -16.21
N GLU A 382 -1.07 33.81 -17.03
CA GLU A 382 0.08 33.95 -17.93
C GLU A 382 -0.30 34.61 -19.28
N GLU A 383 -1.60 34.65 -19.61
CA GLU A 383 -2.13 35.30 -20.82
C GLU A 383 -2.56 36.78 -20.64
N LEU A 384 -2.49 37.32 -19.41
CA LEU A 384 -2.77 38.72 -19.06
C LEU A 384 -1.48 39.45 -18.68
#